data_AF-A0A517MVD1-F1
#
_entry.id   AF-A0A517MVD1-F1
#
_cell.length_a   1.000
_cell.length_b   1.000
_cell.length_c   1.000
_cell.angle_alpha   90.00
_cell.angle_beta   90.00
_cell.angle_gamma   90.00
#
_symmetry.space_group_name_H-M   'P 1'
#
loop_
_entity.id
_entity.type
_entity.pdbx_description
1 polymer ?
#
loop_
_entity_poly.entity_id
_entity_poly.type
_entity_poly.pdbx_seq_one_letter_code
_entity_poly.pdbx_strand_id
1 'polypeptide(L)' 'MWAWDFIFDRTTNGSTLKCLSIVDEYTRECLALKIDRSITSEDVLDTLAELFAIRGVPNHIRSDNGPEFIAK' A
#
# COMPACT_ATOMS: atom_id res chain seq x y z
N MET A 1 5.66 -8.80 9.90
CA MET A 1 4.25 -8.77 9.41
C MET A 1 4.17 -7.53 8.56
N TRP A 2 3.65 -7.65 7.33
CA TRP A 2 3.49 -6.45 6.50
C TRP A 2 2.11 -5.88 6.74
N ALA A 3 2.03 -4.56 6.83
CA ALA A 3 0.78 -3.83 6.84
C ALA A 3 0.80 -2.87 5.66
N TRP A 4 -0.33 -2.72 4.99
CA TRP A 4 -0.52 -1.63 4.04
C TRP A 4 -1.60 -0.68 4.50
N ASP A 5 -1.59 0.53 3.96
CA ASP A 5 -2.64 1.51 4.17
C ASP A 5 -2.73 2.54 3.03
N PHE A 6 -3.90 3.18 2.90
CA PHE A 6 -4.10 4.30 1.98
C PHE A 6 -4.26 5.61 2.71
N ILE A 7 -3.33 6.53 2.45
CA ILE A 7 -3.39 7.91 2.91
C ILE A 7 -3.94 8.77 1.77
N PHE A 8 -4.89 9.65 2.08
CA PHE A 8 -5.46 10.60 1.13
C PHE A 8 -5.06 12.02 1.50
N ASP A 9 -4.57 12.76 0.51
CA ASP A 9 -4.15 14.15 0.67
C ASP A 9 -4.63 14.99 -0.53
N ARG A 10 -4.37 16.29 -0.51
CA ARG A 10 -4.64 17.22 -1.61
C ARG A 10 -3.46 18.14 -1.83
N THR A 11 -3.15 18.36 -3.10
CA THR A 11 -2.23 19.43 -3.52
C THR A 11 -2.77 20.81 -3.14
N THR A 12 -1.91 21.82 -3.16
CA THR A 12 -2.29 23.23 -2.97
C THR A 12 -3.38 23.71 -3.94
N ASN A 13 -3.47 23.09 -5.11
CA ASN A 13 -4.50 23.37 -6.12
C ASN A 13 -5.78 22.51 -5.95
N GLY A 14 -5.91 21.78 -4.83
CA GLY A 14 -7.09 20.98 -4.50
C GLY A 14 -7.19 19.62 -5.21
N SER A 15 -6.22 19.26 -6.06
CA SER A 15 -6.19 17.93 -6.70
C SER A 15 -5.86 16.85 -5.69
N THR A 16 -6.63 15.75 -5.70
CA THR A 16 -6.44 14.60 -4.81
C THR A 16 -5.11 13.89 -5.06
N LEU A 17 -4.48 13.47 -3.98
CA LEU A 17 -3.37 12.53 -3.93
C LEU A 17 -3.79 11.32 -3.10
N LYS A 18 -3.44 10.14 -3.57
CA LYS A 18 -3.62 8.86 -2.90
C LYS A 18 -2.23 8.25 -2.73
N CYS A 19 -1.90 7.85 -1.51
CA CYS A 19 -0.63 7.26 -1.17
C CYS A 19 -0.87 5.84 -0.64
N LEU A 20 -0.35 4.83 -1.33
CA LEU A 20 -0.24 3.47 -0.80
C LEU A 20 1.05 3.37 -0.01
N SER A 21 0.93 3.09 1.29
CA SER A 21 2.07 2.76 2.14
C SER A 21 2.09 1.27 2.43
N ILE A 22 3.26 0.64 2.36
CA ILE A 22 3.49 -0.73 2.80
C ILE A 22 4.65 -0.72 3.77
N VAL A 23 4.43 -1.22 4.97
CA VAL A 23 5.41 -1.20 6.07
C VAL A 23 5.58 -2.58 6.66
N ASP A 24 6.80 -2.91 7.06
CA ASP A 24 7.02 -4.05 7.96
C ASP A 24 6.82 -3.57 9.40
N GLU A 25 5.81 -4.09 10.08
CA GLU A 25 5.45 -3.68 11.44
C GLU A 25 6.49 -4.08 12.50
N TYR A 26 7.30 -5.11 12.22
CA TYR A 26 8.31 -5.59 13.15
C TYR A 26 9.56 -4.70 13.09
N THR A 27 10.05 -4.41 11.89
CA THR A 27 11.25 -3.58 11.71
C THR A 27 10.94 -2.08 11.65
N ARG A 28 9.66 -1.70 11.50
CA ARG A 28 9.20 -0.34 11.22
C ARG A 28 9.75 0.22 9.91
N GLU A 29 10.17 -0.65 9.00
CA GLU A 29 10.69 -0.24 7.69
C GLU A 29 9.54 0.07 6.73
N CYS A 30 9.64 1.18 5.99
CA CYS A 30 8.76 1.45 4.85
C CYS A 30 9.27 0.69 3.63
N LEU A 31 8.52 -0.32 3.22
CA LEU A 31 8.86 -1.21 2.11
C LEU A 31 8.51 -0.57 0.76
N ALA A 32 7.37 0.10 0.69
CA ALA A 32 6.94 0.85 -0.48
C ALA A 32 6.09 2.06 -0.08
N LEU A 33 6.23 3.14 -0.83
CA LEU A 33 5.37 4.32 -0.77
C LEU A 33 5.05 4.76 -2.21
N LYS A 34 3.88 4.36 -2.71
CA LYS A 34 3.42 4.74 -4.04
C LYS A 34 2.44 5.90 -3.92
N ILE A 35 2.67 6.97 -4.67
CA ILE A 35 1.85 8.18 -4.66
C ILE A 35 1.31 8.42 -6.07
N ASP A 36 0.00 8.49 -6.19
CA ASP A 36 -0.66 8.79 -7.47
C ASP A 36 -2.00 9.50 -7.22
N ARG A 37 -2.60 10.09 -8.26
CA ARG A 37 -3.98 10.62 -8.20
C ARG A 37 -5.01 9.51 -8.11
N SER A 38 -4.70 8.33 -8.63
CA SER A 38 -5.52 7.12 -8.54
C SER A 38 -4.61 5.91 -8.40
N ILE A 39 -4.95 5.03 -7.45
CA ILE A 39 -4.25 3.75 -7.25
C ILE A 39 -5.32 2.66 -7.33
N THR A 40 -5.18 1.80 -8.33
CA THR A 40 -6.07 0.67 -8.61
C THR A 40 -5.63 -0.57 -7.84
N SER A 41 -6.45 -1.63 -7.84
CA SER A 41 -6.05 -2.91 -7.27
C SER A 41 -4.89 -3.56 -8.05
N GLU A 42 -4.76 -3.31 -9.35
CA GLU A 42 -3.65 -3.81 -10.17
C GLU A 42 -2.33 -3.17 -9.74
N ASP A 43 -2.31 -1.84 -9.59
CA ASP A 43 -1.13 -1.10 -9.07
C ASP A 43 -0.62 -1.65 -7.73
N VAL A 44 -1.56 -2.03 -6.88
CA VAL A 44 -1.31 -2.59 -5.55
C VAL A 44 -0.72 -3.99 -5.65
N LEU A 45 -1.27 -4.84 -6.52
CA LEU A 45 -0.76 -6.19 -6.78
C LEU A 45 0.64 -6.14 -7.40
N ASP A 46 0.89 -5.25 -8.36
CA ASP A 46 2.22 -5.05 -8.95
C ASP A 46 3.25 -4.63 -7.89
N THR A 47 2.88 -3.68 -7.01
CA THR A 47 3.75 -3.24 -5.91
C THR A 47 4.08 -4.41 -4.97
N LEU A 48 3.09 -5.23 -4.61
CA LEU A 48 3.34 -6.42 -3.79
C LEU A 48 4.19 -7.46 -4.50
N ALA A 49 3.94 -7.71 -5.78
CA ALA A 49 4.71 -8.67 -6.58
C ALA A 49 6.19 -8.27 -6.65
N GLU A 50 6.49 -6.98 -6.85
CA GLU A 50 7.85 -6.45 -6.81
C GLU A 50 8.49 -6.68 -5.43
N LEU A 51 7.79 -6.35 -4.33
CA LEU A 51 8.28 -6.58 -2.98
C LEU A 51 8.53 -8.07 -2.69
N PHE A 52 7.68 -8.96 -3.17
CA PHE A 52 7.87 -10.41 -3.02
C PHE A 52 9.10 -10.89 -3.79
N ALA A 53 9.36 -10.35 -4.98
CA ALA A 53 10.55 -10.70 -5.75
C ALA A 53 11.85 -10.26 -5.05
N ILE A 54 11.83 -9.10 -4.39
CA ILE A 54 13.02 -8.52 -3.74
C ILE A 54 13.26 -9.11 -2.34
N ARG A 55 12.20 -9.33 -1.55
CA ARG A 55 12.29 -9.66 -0.13
C ARG A 55 11.73 -11.02 0.25
N GLY A 56 11.09 -11.71 -0.68
CA GLY A 56 10.31 -12.90 -0.41
C GLY A 56 8.89 -12.59 0.07
N VAL A 57 8.06 -13.64 0.12
CA VAL A 57 6.66 -13.53 0.55
C VAL A 57 6.60 -13.46 2.08
N PRO A 58 5.95 -12.44 2.67
CA PRO A 58 5.78 -12.36 4.12
C PRO A 58 4.83 -13.45 4.63
N ASN A 59 5.01 -13.84 5.89
CA ASN A 59 4.10 -14.81 6.52
C ASN A 59 2.65 -14.29 6.68
N HIS A 60 2.48 -12.97 6.74
CA HIS A 60 1.17 -12.34 6.88
C HIS A 60 1.19 -10.91 6.34
N ILE A 61 0.09 -10.52 5.69
CA ILE A 61 -0.18 -9.17 5.20
C ILE A 61 -1.52 -8.75 5.78
N ARG A 62 -1.56 -7.56 6.39
CA ARG A 62 -2.76 -6.95 6.93
C ARG A 62 -3.12 -5.68 6.16
N SER A 63 -4.42 -5.52 5.90
CA SER A 63 -5.01 -4.24 5.50
C SER A 63 -5.58 -3.54 6.72
N ASP A 64 -5.25 -2.27 6.94
CA ASP A 64 -5.89 -1.48 8.01
C ASP A 64 -7.22 -0.84 7.56
N ASN A 65 -7.42 -0.66 6.25
CA ASN A 65 -8.74 -0.30 5.73
C ASN A 65 -9.70 -1.48 5.83
N GLY A 66 -10.84 -1.24 6.47
CA GLY A 66 -11.90 -2.20 6.76
C GLY A 66 -12.48 -2.94 5.54
N PRO A 67 -13.57 -3.73 5.73
CA PRO A 67 -14.06 -4.72 4.76
C PRO A 67 -14.45 -4.19 3.37
N GLU A 68 -14.41 -2.87 3.17
CA GLU A 68 -14.63 -2.18 1.89
C GLU A 68 -13.55 -2.47 0.83
N PHE A 69 -12.40 -3.04 1.23
CA PHE A 69 -11.31 -3.45 0.33
C PHE A 69 -11.12 -4.97 0.21
N ILE A 70 -12.01 -5.78 0.79
CA ILE A 70 -12.03 -7.22 0.56
C ILE A 70 -12.67 -7.44 -0.82
N ALA A 71 -11.84 -7.63 -1.85
CA ALA A 71 -12.30 -8.15 -3.13
C ALA A 71 -12.94 -9.53 -2.89
N LYS A 72 -14.15 -9.73 -3.41
CA LYS A 72 -14.83 -11.02 -3.44
C LYS A 72 -14.26 -11.89 -4.56
#